data_AF-A0A7R9IAE6-F1
#
_entry.id   AF-A0A7R9IAE6-F1
#
_cell.length_a   1.000
_cell.length_b   1.000
_cell.length_c   1.000
_cell.angle_alpha   90.00
_cell.angle_beta   90.00
_cell.angle_gamma   90.00
#
_symmetry.space_group_name_H-M   'P 1'
#
loop_
_entity.id
_entity.type
_entity.pdbx_description
1 polymer ?
#
loop_
_entity_poly.entity_id
_entity_poly.type
_entity_poly.pdbx_seq_one_letter_code
_entity_poly.pdbx_strand_id
1 'polypeptide(L)'
;MDEKDVSFVSAEKRAHHNALERKRRDHIKDSFSSLRESVPALQGEKVVSSSKVSRALILKKAADYIQFMRRKNSAHQQDIDDLKRQNNLLETQIRTLEKAKATGNYAVESSEVALVNSHSGSISSYPQETESDTSDSETAHKTRRPKKLKVAAGL
;
A
#
# COMPACT_ATOMS: atom_id res chain seq x y z
N MET A 1 14.54 53.90 -40.00
CA MET A 1 13.55 53.23 -39.13
C MET A 1 13.54 53.99 -37.83
N ASP A 2 12.38 54.51 -37.46
CA ASP A 2 12.23 55.42 -36.32
C ASP A 2 12.48 54.70 -35.00
N GLU A 3 13.11 55.40 -34.05
CA GLU A 3 13.49 54.88 -32.73
C GLU A 3 12.28 54.36 -31.94
N LYS A 4 11.09 54.90 -32.22
CA LYS A 4 9.80 54.46 -31.66
C LYS A 4 9.40 53.06 -32.13
N ASP A 5 9.68 52.69 -33.38
CA ASP A 5 9.33 51.37 -33.94
C ASP A 5 10.19 50.26 -33.33
N VAL A 6 11.47 50.53 -33.09
CA VAL A 6 12.39 49.58 -32.44
C VAL A 6 11.95 49.29 -31.00
N SER A 7 11.45 50.31 -30.28
CA SER A 7 10.94 50.17 -28.91
C SER A 7 9.64 49.35 -28.83
N PHE A 8 8.74 49.52 -29.82
CA PHE A 8 7.47 48.81 -29.89
C PHE A 8 7.66 47.31 -30.16
N VAL A 9 8.54 46.96 -31.11
CA VAL A 9 8.86 45.56 -31.44
C VAL A 9 9.53 44.84 -30.25
N SER A 10 10.34 45.55 -29.45
CA SER A 10 10.94 44.99 -28.23
C SER A 10 9.89 44.71 -27.14
N ALA A 11 8.92 45.61 -26.97
CA ALA A 11 7.81 45.42 -26.05
C ALA A 11 6.90 44.24 -26.46
N GLU A 12 6.63 44.10 -27.76
CA GLU A 12 5.83 43.01 -28.32
C GLU A 12 6.51 41.65 -28.13
N LYS A 13 7.82 41.55 -28.40
CA LYS A 13 8.61 40.33 -28.12
C LYS A 13 8.57 39.95 -26.64
N ARG A 14 8.66 40.93 -25.74
CA ARG A 14 8.55 40.70 -24.29
C ARG A 14 7.16 40.23 -23.89
N ALA A 15 6.10 40.81 -24.47
CA ALA A 15 4.72 40.41 -24.23
C ALA A 15 4.47 38.97 -24.70
N HIS A 16 4.93 38.62 -25.90
CA HIS A 16 4.83 37.27 -26.45
C HIS A 16 5.56 36.23 -25.59
N HIS A 17 6.80 36.53 -25.18
CA HIS A 17 7.55 35.67 -24.27
C HIS A 17 6.82 35.47 -22.92
N ASN A 18 6.27 36.54 -22.34
CA ASN A 18 5.48 36.48 -21.11
C ASN A 18 4.20 35.64 -21.26
N ALA A 19 3.56 35.70 -22.44
CA ALA A 19 2.39 34.89 -22.75
C ALA A 19 2.74 33.40 -22.82
N LEU A 20 3.83 33.05 -23.51
CA LEU A 20 4.32 31.67 -23.60
C LEU A 20 4.67 31.10 -22.22
N GLU A 21 5.36 31.88 -21.38
CA GLU A 21 5.73 31.40 -20.04
C GLU A 21 4.50 31.25 -19.12
N ARG A 22 3.47 32.08 -19.25
CA ARG A 22 2.18 31.86 -18.55
C ARG A 22 1.58 30.52 -18.95
N LYS A 23 1.46 30.25 -20.25
CA LYS A 23 0.95 28.96 -20.77
C LYS A 23 1.76 27.78 -20.23
N ARG A 24 3.09 27.89 -20.19
CA ARG A 24 3.97 26.86 -19.61
C ARG A 24 3.67 26.63 -18.12
N ARG A 25 3.52 27.71 -17.34
CA ARG A 25 3.21 27.62 -15.90
C ARG A 25 1.85 27.00 -15.63
N ASP A 26 0.86 27.28 -16.48
CA ASP A 26 -0.47 26.68 -16.36
C ASP A 26 -0.42 25.17 -16.61
N HIS A 27 0.29 24.72 -17.66
CA HIS A 27 0.50 23.28 -17.89
C HIS A 27 1.19 22.57 -16.73
N ILE A 28 2.21 23.22 -16.12
CA ILE A 28 2.89 22.68 -14.93
C ILE A 28 1.92 22.62 -13.76
N LYS A 29 1.10 23.66 -13.55
CA LYS A 29 0.09 23.69 -12.49
C LYS A 29 -0.90 22.55 -12.63
N ASP A 30 -1.36 22.27 -13.85
CA ASP A 30 -2.27 21.15 -14.13
C ASP A 30 -1.61 19.81 -13.86
N SER A 31 -0.35 19.65 -14.27
CA SER A 31 0.45 18.44 -13.98
C SER A 31 0.60 18.19 -12.46
N PHE A 32 0.77 19.25 -11.66
CA PHE A 32 0.80 19.13 -10.20
C PHE A 32 -0.57 18.74 -9.61
N SER A 33 -1.66 19.21 -10.19
CA SER A 33 -3.02 18.82 -9.79
C SER A 33 -3.25 17.33 -10.05
N SER A 34 -2.93 16.84 -11.26
CA SER A 34 -3.05 15.41 -11.59
C SER A 34 -2.14 14.52 -10.74
N LEU A 35 -0.92 14.98 -10.45
CA LEU A 35 -0.01 14.25 -9.57
C LEU A 35 -0.57 14.13 -8.15
N ARG A 36 -1.11 15.22 -7.61
CA ARG A 36 -1.74 15.22 -6.28
C ARG A 36 -2.91 14.25 -6.22
N GLU A 37 -3.76 14.25 -7.25
CA GLU A 37 -4.91 13.35 -7.35
C GLU A 37 -4.50 11.88 -7.49
N SER A 38 -3.28 11.58 -7.95
CA SER A 38 -2.78 10.20 -8.08
C SER A 38 -2.14 9.65 -6.81
N VAL A 39 -1.91 10.47 -5.78
CA VAL A 39 -1.23 10.09 -4.54
C VAL A 39 -2.24 10.00 -3.39
N PRO A 40 -2.61 8.80 -2.89
CA PRO A 40 -3.68 8.63 -1.91
C PRO A 40 -3.53 9.46 -0.63
N ALA A 41 -2.29 9.63 -0.14
CA ALA A 41 -2.00 10.43 1.05
C ALA A 41 -2.36 11.92 0.91
N LEU A 42 -2.51 12.42 -0.32
CA LEU A 42 -2.85 13.81 -0.63
C LEU A 42 -4.32 14.02 -0.99
N GLN A 43 -5.08 12.93 -1.23
CA GLN A 43 -6.50 12.96 -1.56
C GLN A 43 -7.38 13.27 -0.32
N GLY A 44 -6.93 12.84 0.88
CA GLY A 44 -7.71 12.94 2.13
C GLY A 44 -7.49 14.20 2.97
N GLU A 45 -6.43 14.98 2.71
CA GLU A 45 -6.13 16.21 3.45
C GLU A 45 -7.03 17.36 2.96
N LYS A 46 -8.31 17.26 3.33
CA LYS A 46 -9.41 18.23 3.21
C LYS A 46 -9.59 18.87 1.83
N VAL A 47 -10.64 18.41 1.17
CA VAL A 47 -11.48 19.02 0.11
C VAL A 47 -11.69 20.55 0.25
N VAL A 48 -11.42 21.14 1.41
CA VAL A 48 -11.55 22.58 1.67
C VAL A 48 -10.42 23.40 1.03
N SER A 49 -9.30 22.81 0.57
CA SER A 49 -8.20 23.62 0.04
C SER A 49 -7.28 22.90 -0.93
N SER A 50 -7.78 22.54 -2.11
CA SER A 50 -6.93 22.06 -3.22
C SER A 50 -5.76 22.99 -3.56
N SER A 51 -5.86 24.27 -3.19
CA SER A 51 -4.80 25.27 -3.34
C SER A 51 -3.75 25.30 -2.21
N LYS A 52 -3.95 24.61 -1.08
CA LYS A 52 -3.06 24.72 0.11
C LYS A 52 -1.91 23.71 0.15
N VAL A 53 -1.95 22.63 -0.62
CA VAL A 53 -0.86 21.64 -0.62
C VAL A 53 0.31 22.22 -1.43
N SER A 54 1.46 22.44 -0.77
CA SER A 54 2.63 23.01 -1.42
C SER A 54 3.23 22.05 -2.45
N ARG A 55 3.82 22.60 -3.53
CA ARG A 55 4.49 21.79 -4.58
C ARG A 55 5.57 20.88 -4.01
N ALA A 56 6.34 21.37 -3.04
CA ALA A 56 7.37 20.57 -2.36
C ALA A 56 6.76 19.37 -1.63
N LEU A 57 5.61 19.54 -0.97
CA LEU A 57 4.92 18.46 -0.29
C LEU A 57 4.36 17.42 -1.28
N ILE A 58 3.81 17.87 -2.42
CA ILE A 58 3.33 16.97 -3.49
C ILE A 58 4.49 16.09 -3.97
N LEU A 59 5.65 16.68 -4.29
CA LEU A 59 6.82 15.94 -4.74
C LEU A 59 7.31 14.94 -3.68
N LYS A 60 7.38 15.37 -2.41
CA LYS A 60 7.80 14.51 -1.30
C LYS A 60 6.87 13.30 -1.15
N LYS A 61 5.56 13.53 -1.08
CA LYS A 61 4.58 12.45 -0.92
C LYS A 61 4.50 11.53 -2.14
N ALA A 62 4.69 12.06 -3.34
CA ALA A 62 4.78 11.25 -4.55
C ALA A 62 6.02 10.33 -4.52
N ALA A 63 7.18 10.85 -4.14
CA ALA A 63 8.40 10.06 -4.01
C ALA A 63 8.24 8.96 -2.94
N ASP A 64 7.71 9.30 -1.77
CA ASP A 64 7.40 8.34 -0.70
C ASP A 64 6.45 7.24 -1.20
N TYR A 65 5.40 7.62 -1.94
CA TYR A 65 4.41 6.68 -2.47
C TYR A 65 5.00 5.74 -3.52
N ILE A 66 5.87 6.22 -4.41
CA ILE A 66 6.58 5.37 -5.38
C ILE A 66 7.43 4.33 -4.64
N GLN A 67 8.19 4.74 -3.62
CA GLN A 67 9.02 3.81 -2.84
C GLN A 67 8.17 2.80 -2.06
N PHE A 68 7.05 3.24 -1.50
CA PHE A 68 6.08 2.36 -0.85
C PHE A 68 5.51 1.33 -1.82
N MET A 69 5.02 1.76 -2.98
CA MET A 69 4.45 0.87 -3.99
C MET A 69 5.47 -0.12 -4.54
N ARG A 70 6.74 0.28 -4.70
CA ARG A 70 7.83 -0.64 -5.08
C ARG A 70 8.01 -1.78 -4.07
N ARG A 71 8.09 -1.44 -2.77
CA ARG A 71 8.21 -2.44 -1.70
C ARG A 71 6.96 -3.34 -1.64
N LYS A 72 5.78 -2.75 -1.74
CA LYS A 72 4.51 -3.48 -1.74
C LYS A 72 4.40 -4.45 -2.92
N ASN A 73 4.75 -4.02 -4.13
CA ASN A 73 4.76 -4.89 -5.31
C ASN A 73 5.78 -6.03 -5.17
N SER A 74 6.95 -5.77 -4.58
CA SER A 74 7.94 -6.82 -4.31
C SER A 74 7.44 -7.87 -3.32
N ALA A 75 6.76 -7.45 -2.26
CA ALA A 75 6.15 -8.37 -1.29
C ALA A 75 5.05 -9.22 -1.97
N HIS A 76 4.16 -8.60 -2.74
CA HIS A 76 3.15 -9.33 -3.49
C HIS A 76 3.75 -10.29 -4.52
N GLN A 77 4.86 -9.93 -5.15
CA GLN A 77 5.55 -10.85 -6.07
C GLN A 77 6.10 -12.06 -5.33
N GLN A 78 6.67 -11.87 -4.14
CA GLN A 78 7.12 -12.97 -3.29
C GLN A 78 5.94 -13.87 -2.88
N ASP A 79 4.82 -13.29 -2.45
CA ASP A 79 3.61 -14.05 -2.10
C ASP A 79 3.11 -14.90 -3.29
N ILE A 80 3.13 -14.32 -4.50
CA ILE A 80 2.77 -15.02 -5.74
C ILE A 80 3.71 -16.20 -5.99
N ASP A 81 5.01 -16.02 -5.82
CA ASP A 81 6.01 -17.06 -6.09
C ASP A 81 5.94 -18.19 -5.06
N ASP A 82 5.69 -17.86 -3.79
CA ASP A 82 5.49 -18.86 -2.74
C ASP A 82 4.20 -19.66 -2.94
N LEU A 83 3.10 -19.00 -3.30
CA LEU A 83 1.84 -19.69 -3.65
C LEU A 83 2.00 -20.58 -4.88
N LYS A 84 2.74 -20.14 -5.90
CA LYS A 84 3.07 -20.99 -7.06
C LYS A 84 3.86 -22.22 -6.63
N ARG A 85 4.87 -22.08 -5.76
CA ARG A 85 5.64 -23.22 -5.26
C ARG A 85 4.75 -24.22 -4.51
N GLN A 86 3.87 -23.72 -3.65
CA GLN A 86 2.91 -24.55 -2.92
C GLN A 86 1.95 -25.29 -3.86
N ASN A 87 1.37 -24.59 -4.84
CA ASN A 87 0.49 -25.21 -5.83
C ASN A 87 1.21 -26.32 -6.62
N ASN A 88 2.44 -26.09 -7.07
CA ASN A 88 3.22 -27.11 -7.78
C ASN A 88 3.47 -28.36 -6.91
N LEU A 89 3.75 -28.16 -5.61
CA LEU A 89 3.93 -29.27 -4.69
C LEU A 89 2.64 -30.08 -4.54
N LEU A 90 1.51 -29.40 -4.35
CA LEU A 90 0.19 -30.03 -4.23
C LEU A 90 -0.20 -30.75 -5.52
N GLU A 91 0.01 -30.15 -6.68
CA GLU A 91 -0.24 -30.79 -7.98
C GLU A 91 0.60 -32.06 -8.17
N THR A 92 1.86 -32.04 -7.70
CA THR A 92 2.73 -33.22 -7.72
C THR A 92 2.22 -34.31 -6.78
N GLN A 93 1.80 -33.96 -5.57
CA GLN A 93 1.21 -34.91 -4.63
C GLN A 93 -0.08 -35.53 -5.17
N ILE A 94 -0.97 -34.73 -5.75
CA ILE A 94 -2.21 -35.19 -6.38
C ILE A 94 -1.87 -36.19 -7.48
N ARG A 95 -0.96 -35.84 -8.39
CA ARG A 95 -0.56 -36.73 -9.50
C ARG A 95 0.02 -38.06 -9.00
N THR A 96 0.83 -38.03 -7.95
CA THR A 96 1.39 -39.25 -7.34
C THR A 96 0.30 -40.11 -6.72
N LEU A 97 -0.64 -39.52 -5.98
CA LEU A 97 -1.76 -40.22 -5.37
C LEU A 97 -2.72 -40.80 -6.42
N GLU A 98 -3.01 -40.06 -7.48
CA GLU A 98 -3.81 -40.53 -8.62
C GLU A 98 -3.16 -41.74 -9.30
N LYS A 99 -1.83 -41.70 -9.50
CA LYS A 99 -1.06 -42.83 -10.03
C LYS A 99 -1.12 -44.05 -9.10
N ALA A 100 -0.89 -43.86 -7.81
CA ALA A 100 -0.93 -44.93 -6.81
C ALA A 100 -2.32 -45.58 -6.72
N LYS A 101 -3.39 -44.76 -6.76
CA LYS A 101 -4.78 -45.23 -6.83
C LYS A 101 -5.05 -46.05 -8.08
N ALA A 102 -4.55 -45.62 -9.24
CA ALA A 102 -4.71 -46.34 -10.51
C ALA A 102 -3.91 -47.66 -10.55
N THR A 103 -2.76 -47.74 -9.86
CA THR A 103 -1.94 -48.97 -9.79
C THR A 103 -2.33 -49.91 -8.64
N GLY A 104 -3.26 -49.51 -7.76
CA GLY A 104 -3.66 -50.31 -6.59
C GLY A 104 -2.58 -50.47 -5.52
N ASN A 105 -1.47 -49.72 -5.63
CA ASN A 105 -0.28 -49.87 -4.81
C ASN A 105 -0.21 -48.71 -3.79
N TYR A 106 -0.86 -48.87 -2.64
CA TYR A 106 -0.83 -47.91 -1.51
C TYR A 106 0.44 -48.06 -0.65
N ALA A 107 1.59 -48.29 -1.26
CA ALA A 107 2.84 -48.30 -0.52
C ALA A 107 3.15 -46.85 -0.10
N VAL A 108 2.82 -46.56 1.16
CA VAL A 108 3.20 -45.36 1.91
C VAL A 108 4.72 -45.31 1.96
N GLU A 109 5.35 -44.63 1.01
CA GLU A 109 6.76 -44.28 1.12
C GLU A 109 6.85 -43.01 1.96
N SER A 110 6.95 -43.24 3.27
CA SER A 110 7.13 -42.22 4.28
C SER A 110 8.51 -41.58 4.12
N SER A 111 8.50 -40.29 3.77
CA SER A 111 9.47 -39.27 4.17
C SER A 111 10.96 -39.50 3.91
N GLU A 112 11.45 -38.96 2.79
CA GLU A 112 12.74 -38.26 2.76
C GLU A 112 12.54 -36.84 2.21
N VAL A 113 12.15 -35.92 3.10
CA VAL A 113 12.42 -34.50 2.92
C VAL A 113 13.68 -34.20 3.72
N ALA A 114 14.82 -34.23 3.03
CA ALA A 114 16.12 -33.90 3.61
C ALA A 114 16.11 -32.44 4.12
N LEU A 115 16.02 -32.30 5.44
CA LEU A 115 16.21 -31.06 6.17
C LEU A 115 17.71 -30.72 6.18
N VAL A 116 18.20 -30.00 5.16
CA VAL A 116 19.49 -29.31 5.27
C VAL A 116 19.24 -27.98 5.99
N ASN A 117 19.23 -28.03 7.31
CA ASN A 117 19.54 -26.88 8.14
C ASN A 117 20.63 -27.29 9.13
N SER A 118 21.88 -27.06 8.72
CA SER A 118 22.99 -27.02 9.65
C SER A 118 22.70 -25.92 10.66
N HIS A 119 22.41 -26.26 11.92
CA HIS A 119 22.86 -25.54 13.11
C HIS A 119 22.72 -26.47 14.32
N SER A 120 23.90 -26.88 14.80
CA SER A 120 24.18 -27.59 16.04
C SER A 120 23.42 -27.04 17.24
N GLY A 121 22.89 -27.91 18.11
CA GLY A 121 22.28 -27.51 19.37
C GLY A 121 21.54 -28.62 20.10
N SER A 122 22.30 -29.49 20.77
CA SER A 122 21.87 -30.41 21.82
C SER A 122 20.89 -29.77 22.82
N ILE A 123 19.80 -30.46 23.23
CA ILE A 123 19.56 -30.90 24.62
C ILE A 123 18.09 -31.30 24.94
N SER A 124 17.97 -32.48 25.57
CA SER A 124 17.04 -32.92 26.62
C SER A 124 15.55 -33.26 26.35
N SER A 125 15.24 -34.47 26.84
CA SER A 125 13.95 -35.11 27.13
C SER A 125 13.08 -34.37 28.15
N TYR A 126 11.75 -34.37 27.94
CA TYR A 126 10.69 -34.95 28.80
C TYR A 126 9.29 -34.56 28.25
N PRO A 127 8.28 -35.46 28.23
CA PRO A 127 6.92 -35.11 27.81
C PRO A 127 6.01 -34.84 29.03
N GLN A 128 5.18 -33.80 28.96
CA GLN A 128 4.05 -33.63 29.87
C GLN A 128 2.83 -33.00 29.17
N GLU A 129 1.82 -33.87 29.07
CA GLU A 129 0.36 -33.71 28.95
C GLU A 129 -0.29 -32.32 29.17
N THR A 130 -1.22 -32.01 28.25
CA THR A 130 -2.52 -31.30 28.35
C THR A 130 -2.57 -29.85 28.91
N GLU A 131 -3.50 -28.94 28.56
CA GLU A 131 -4.87 -28.99 28.04
C GLU A 131 -5.11 -27.75 27.13
N SER A 132 -6.09 -27.86 26.23
CA SER A 132 -6.65 -26.76 25.44
C SER A 132 -7.39 -25.73 26.29
N ASP A 133 -7.40 -24.46 25.86
CA ASP A 133 -8.63 -23.68 25.99
C ASP A 133 -8.79 -22.62 24.90
N THR A 134 -10.05 -22.53 24.48
CA THR A 134 -10.62 -21.72 23.40
C THR A 134 -10.81 -20.27 23.86
N SER A 135 -10.45 -19.28 23.05
CA SER A 135 -10.87 -17.89 23.29
C SER A 135 -11.60 -17.31 22.09
N ASP A 136 -12.89 -17.11 22.33
CA ASP A 136 -13.92 -16.52 21.49
C ASP A 136 -13.78 -14.99 21.37
N SER A 137 -14.34 -14.45 20.29
CA SER A 137 -14.38 -13.02 19.97
C SER A 137 -15.62 -12.37 20.57
N GLU A 138 -15.49 -11.24 21.27
CA GLU A 138 -16.65 -10.37 21.54
C GLU A 138 -16.40 -8.89 21.19
N THR A 139 -17.13 -8.45 20.18
CA THR A 139 -17.55 -7.08 19.95
C THR A 139 -18.55 -6.64 21.03
N ALA A 140 -18.26 -5.58 21.79
CA ALA A 140 -19.26 -4.94 22.65
C ALA A 140 -19.14 -3.41 22.66
N HIS A 141 -20.09 -2.79 21.97
CA HIS A 141 -20.42 -1.37 22.00
C HIS A 141 -20.66 -0.86 23.43
N LYS A 142 -19.95 0.20 23.84
CA LYS A 142 -20.30 0.92 25.08
C LYS A 142 -21.36 1.99 24.84
N THR A 143 -22.40 1.84 25.63
CA THR A 143 -23.70 2.50 25.70
C THR A 143 -23.64 3.96 26.19
N ARG A 144 -24.57 4.75 25.66
CA ARG A 144 -24.84 6.17 25.96
C ARG A 144 -25.27 6.37 27.43
N ARG A 145 -24.80 7.45 28.08
CA ARG A 145 -25.31 7.93 29.38
C ARG A 145 -26.25 9.15 29.20
N PRO A 146 -27.41 9.23 29.89
CA PRO A 146 -28.36 10.33 29.74
C PRO A 146 -28.09 11.53 30.70
N LYS A 147 -28.64 12.68 30.28
CA LYS A 147 -28.58 14.02 30.87
C LYS A 147 -29.34 14.11 32.20
N LYS A 148 -28.88 14.95 33.14
CA LYS A 148 -29.70 15.46 34.25
C LYS A 148 -29.92 16.98 34.12
N LEU A 149 -31.19 17.37 34.17
CA LEU A 149 -31.68 18.74 34.31
C LEU A 149 -31.46 19.22 35.76
N LYS A 150 -31.19 20.53 35.94
CA LYS A 150 -31.32 21.21 37.23
C LYS A 150 -32.36 22.31 37.08
N VAL A 151 -33.39 22.24 37.92
CA VAL A 151 -34.50 23.19 38.07
C VAL A 151 -34.11 24.30 39.07
N ALA A 152 -34.76 25.46 38.90
CA ALA A 152 -34.49 26.81 39.40
C ALA A 152 -34.76 27.10 40.90
N ALA A 153 -34.27 28.28 41.34
CA ALA A 153 -34.87 29.30 42.26
C ALA A 153 -33.71 30.17 42.83
N GLY A 154 -33.77 31.50 42.98
CA GLY A 154 -34.81 32.51 42.81
C GLY A 154 -34.27 33.90 43.21
N LEU A 155 -35.14 34.91 43.00
CA LEU A 155 -35.07 36.35 43.32
C LEU A 155 -34.12 37.23 42.50
#